data_AF-A0A0D0DK68-F1
#
_entry.id   AF-A0A0D0DK68-F1
#
_cell.length_a   1.000
_cell.length_b   1.000
_cell.length_c   1.000
_cell.angle_alpha   90.00
_cell.angle_beta   90.00
_cell.angle_gamma   90.00
#
_symmetry.space_group_name_H-M   'P 1'
#
loop_
_entity.id
_entity.type
_entity.pdbx_description
1 polymer ?
#
loop_
_entity_poly.entity_id
_entity_poly.type
_entity_poly.pdbx_seq_one_letter_code
_entity_poly.pdbx_strand_id
1 'polypeptide(L)'
;FRSGERTNPNEPLPTCTVCLSINPHTMLIVECPAEKMWDGKHKPFSKQSNHTLISKATGQHICTHWQQCNGYPGRHSHIHICSGCGSASHGAHCCPRTQ
;
A
#
# COMPACT_ATOMS: atom_id res chain seq x y z
N PHE A 1 20.33 -6.84 -8.90
CA PHE A 1 20.54 -5.64 -8.07
C PHE A 1 20.36 -6.02 -6.60
N ARG A 2 21.08 -5.33 -5.71
CA ARG A 2 21.69 -5.82 -4.45
C ARG A 2 20.83 -6.61 -3.47
N SER A 3 21.54 -7.54 -2.84
CA SER A 3 21.26 -8.38 -1.69
C SER A 3 20.66 -7.67 -0.47
N GLY A 4 19.71 -8.35 0.18
CA GLY A 4 19.62 -8.44 1.64
C GLY A 4 19.52 -7.15 2.42
N GLU A 5 18.36 -6.50 2.39
CA GLU A 5 17.98 -5.64 3.51
C GLU A 5 17.64 -6.54 4.70
N ARG A 6 18.58 -6.62 5.64
CA ARG A 6 18.34 -7.10 7.00
C ARG A 6 17.33 -6.13 7.61
N THR A 7 16.05 -6.48 7.60
CA THR A 7 15.02 -5.81 8.39
C THR A 7 15.50 -5.80 9.83
N ASN A 8 15.70 -4.60 10.38
CA ASN A 8 15.88 -4.39 11.80
C ASN A 8 14.66 -5.05 12.48
N PRO A 9 14.81 -6.02 13.40
CA PRO A 9 13.67 -6.73 13.97
C PRO A 9 12.71 -5.82 14.76
N ASN A 10 13.09 -4.56 14.98
CA ASN A 10 12.29 -3.52 15.62
C ASN A 10 11.67 -2.50 14.64
N GLU A 11 11.92 -2.60 13.33
CA GLU A 11 11.23 -1.75 12.36
C GLU A 11 9.88 -2.37 11.99
N PRO A 12 8.78 -1.60 12.04
CA PRO A 12 7.48 -2.07 11.54
C PRO A 12 7.64 -2.51 10.09
N LEU A 13 7.29 -3.75 9.81
CA LEU A 13 7.28 -4.27 8.45
C LEU A 13 6.38 -3.37 7.60
N PRO A 14 6.80 -3.00 6.38
CA PRO A 14 6.01 -2.11 5.54
C PRO A 14 4.66 -2.75 5.24
N THR A 15 3.58 -2.05 5.62
CA THR A 15 2.20 -2.47 5.32
C THR A 15 2.07 -2.76 3.83
N CYS A 16 1.53 -3.93 3.50
CA CYS A 16 1.25 -4.20 2.10
C CYS A 16 0.20 -3.23 1.59
N THR A 17 0.55 -2.46 0.56
CA THR A 17 -0.32 -1.44 -0.02
C THR A 17 -1.52 -2.02 -0.78
N VAL A 18 -1.53 -3.34 -1.04
CA VAL A 18 -2.61 -4.06 -1.73
C VAL A 18 -3.61 -4.67 -0.75
N CYS A 19 -3.14 -5.46 0.24
CA CYS A 19 -4.03 -6.13 1.20
C CYS A 19 -4.15 -5.41 2.55
N LEU A 20 -3.36 -4.36 2.79
CA LEU A 20 -3.24 -3.64 4.07
C LEU A 20 -2.87 -4.53 5.27
N SER A 21 -2.24 -5.67 5.03
CA SER A 21 -1.72 -6.53 6.09
C SER A 21 -0.34 -6.03 6.54
N ILE A 22 -0.09 -5.99 7.86
CA ILE A 22 1.25 -5.84 8.43
C ILE A 22 2.07 -7.12 8.33
N ASN A 23 1.42 -8.27 8.10
CA ASN A 23 2.15 -9.53 8.01
C ASN A 23 3.14 -9.47 6.84
N PRO A 24 4.40 -9.88 7.07
CA PRO A 24 5.43 -9.82 6.05
C PRO A 24 5.02 -10.69 4.88
N HIS A 25 4.97 -10.08 3.70
CA HIS A 25 4.91 -10.86 2.47
C HIS A 25 6.31 -11.40 2.20
N THR A 26 6.40 -12.70 1.90
CA THR A 26 7.63 -13.32 1.37
C THR A 26 7.94 -12.85 -0.06
N MET A 27 7.02 -12.08 -0.67
CA MET A 27 7.09 -11.51 -2.00
C MET A 27 7.11 -9.97 -1.93
N LEU A 28 7.53 -9.32 -3.02
CA LEU A 28 7.48 -7.86 -3.11
C LEU A 28 6.04 -7.37 -2.90
N ILE A 29 5.85 -6.29 -2.13
CA ILE A 29 4.52 -5.69 -1.88
C ILE A 29 3.81 -5.36 -3.20
N VAL A 30 4.59 -4.95 -4.21
CA VAL A 30 4.11 -4.66 -5.56
C VAL A 30 3.73 -5.90 -6.38
N GLU A 31 3.88 -7.11 -5.85
CA GLU A 31 3.48 -8.36 -6.52
C GLU A 31 2.33 -9.06 -5.77
N CYS A 32 1.82 -8.47 -4.69
CA CYS A 32 0.78 -9.09 -3.88
C CYS A 32 -0.47 -9.42 -4.73
N PRO A 33 -0.89 -10.70 -4.81
CA PRO A 33 -2.03 -11.12 -5.61
C PRO A 33 -3.37 -10.97 -4.86
N ALA A 34 -3.37 -10.27 -3.71
CA ALA A 34 -4.54 -10.21 -2.86
C ALA A 34 -5.68 -9.41 -3.52
N GLU A 35 -6.79 -10.10 -3.79
CA GLU A 35 -8.00 -9.47 -4.30
C GLU A 35 -8.83 -8.80 -3.20
N LYS A 36 -8.57 -9.15 -1.94
CA LYS A 36 -9.29 -8.75 -0.73
C LYS A 36 -8.33 -8.13 0.29
N MET A 37 -8.85 -7.27 1.16
CA MET A 37 -8.11 -6.78 2.33
C MET A 37 -7.89 -7.91 3.34
N TRP A 38 -6.95 -7.73 4.27
CA TRP A 38 -6.63 -8.72 5.32
C TRP A 38 -7.86 -9.19 6.10
N ASP A 39 -8.88 -8.32 6.26
CA ASP A 39 -10.10 -8.64 7.00
C ASP A 39 -11.09 -9.51 6.22
N GLY A 40 -10.86 -9.75 4.93
CA GLY A 40 -11.74 -10.49 4.03
C GLY A 40 -13.14 -9.88 3.83
N LYS A 41 -13.43 -8.76 4.50
CA LYS A 41 -14.74 -8.09 4.55
C LYS A 41 -14.78 -6.91 3.58
N HIS A 42 -13.68 -6.16 3.49
CA HIS A 42 -13.59 -5.01 2.63
C HIS A 42 -12.86 -5.35 1.33
N LYS A 43 -13.43 -4.89 0.21
CA LYS A 43 -12.73 -4.90 -1.06
C LYS A 43 -11.67 -3.79 -1.02
N PRO A 44 -10.42 -4.06 -1.45
CA PRO A 44 -9.40 -3.03 -1.50
C PRO A 44 -9.80 -1.99 -2.55
N PHE A 45 -9.63 -0.72 -2.20
CA PHE A 45 -9.96 0.42 -3.06
C PHE A 45 -9.11 0.43 -4.33
N SER A 46 -7.86 0.00 -4.22
CA SER A 46 -6.92 -0.10 -5.31
C SER A 46 -6.65 -1.54 -5.73
N LYS A 47 -6.07 -1.69 -6.92
CA LYS A 47 -5.41 -2.91 -7.37
C LYS A 47 -4.00 -2.58 -7.81
N GLN A 48 -3.13 -3.58 -7.76
CA GLN A 48 -1.85 -3.49 -8.43
C GLN A 48 -2.04 -3.78 -9.92
N SER A 49 -1.30 -3.06 -10.76
CA SER A 49 -1.17 -3.31 -12.19
C SER A 49 0.22 -2.88 -12.64
N ASN A 50 1.02 -3.76 -13.24
CA ASN A 50 2.37 -3.45 -13.73
C ASN A 50 3.26 -2.74 -12.69
N HIS A 51 3.27 -3.22 -11.45
CA HIS A 51 4.03 -2.66 -10.32
C HIS A 51 3.62 -1.24 -9.91
N THR A 52 2.45 -0.78 -10.37
CA THR A 52 1.82 0.48 -9.96
C THR A 52 0.51 0.20 -9.23
N LEU A 53 0.11 1.12 -8.35
CA LEU A 53 -1.20 1.07 -7.72
C LEU A 53 -2.17 1.90 -8.54
N ILE A 54 -3.34 1.33 -8.83
CA ILE A 54 -4.42 2.04 -9.52
C ILE A 54 -5.73 1.88 -8.76
N SER A 55 -6.53 2.95 -8.73
CA SER A 55 -7.89 2.93 -8.20
C SER A 55 -8.74 1.94 -9.00
N LYS A 56 -9.45 1.04 -8.32
CA LYS A 56 -10.39 0.13 -9.00
C LYS A 56 -11.60 0.88 -9.55
N ALA A 57 -12.00 1.98 -8.92
CA ALA A 57 -13.17 2.76 -9.31
C ALA A 57 -12.90 3.67 -10.52
N THR A 58 -11.73 4.29 -10.57
CA THR A 58 -11.42 5.34 -11.56
C THR A 58 -10.29 4.96 -12.53
N GLY A 59 -9.53 3.89 -12.26
CA GLY A 59 -8.33 3.55 -13.02
C GLY A 59 -7.14 4.50 -12.80
N GLN A 60 -7.32 5.53 -11.95
CA GLN A 60 -6.30 6.54 -11.70
C GLN A 60 -5.12 5.96 -10.93
N HIS A 61 -3.91 6.41 -11.27
CA HIS A 61 -2.68 6.03 -10.57
C HIS A 61 -2.69 6.57 -9.13
N ILE A 62 -2.15 5.75 -8.22
CA ILE A 62 -1.99 6.06 -6.81
C ILE A 62 -0.49 6.08 -6.51
N CYS A 63 -0.05 7.12 -5.81
CA CYS A 63 1.34 7.25 -5.41
C CYS A 63 1.74 6.14 -4.43
N THR A 64 2.72 5.30 -4.80
CA THR A 64 3.25 4.24 -3.95
C THR A 64 4.05 4.80 -2.77
N HIS A 65 4.82 5.88 -2.97
CA HIS A 65 5.51 6.57 -1.89
C HIS A 65 4.53 7.10 -0.85
N TRP A 66 3.37 7.64 -1.26
CA TRP A 66 2.34 8.10 -0.34
C TRP A 66 1.84 6.99 0.60
N GLN A 67 1.86 5.73 0.16
CA GLN A 67 1.38 4.60 0.96
C GLN A 67 2.34 4.16 2.07
N GLN A 68 3.60 4.59 2.04
CA GLN A 68 4.64 4.20 2.99
C GLN A 68 4.54 4.99 4.31
N CYS A 69 5.20 4.52 5.37
CA CYS A 69 5.19 5.13 6.70
C CYS A 69 5.58 6.62 6.70
N ASN A 70 6.58 6.99 5.91
CA ASN A 70 7.03 8.38 5.74
C ASN A 70 6.50 9.00 4.45
N GLY A 71 5.23 8.73 4.11
CA GLY A 71 4.60 9.12 2.86
C GLY A 71 4.96 10.55 2.45
N TYR A 72 5.68 10.69 1.34
CA TYR A 72 6.23 11.98 0.93
C TYR A 72 5.10 12.94 0.54
N PRO A 73 4.95 14.11 1.19
CA PRO A 73 3.89 15.08 0.89
C PRO A 73 4.20 15.91 -0.37
N GLY A 74 4.92 15.34 -1.34
CA GLY A 74 5.41 16.01 -2.54
C GLY A 74 4.34 16.58 -3.47
N ARG A 75 4.79 17.09 -4.62
CA ARG A 75 4.01 17.81 -5.63
C ARG A 75 2.84 17.05 -6.29
N HIS A 76 2.57 15.80 -5.92
CA HIS A 76 1.55 14.96 -6.57
C HIS A 76 0.35 14.67 -5.65
N SER A 77 -0.11 15.67 -4.90
CA SER A 77 -1.24 15.55 -3.96
C SER A 77 -2.53 14.99 -4.59
N HIS A 78 -2.75 15.20 -5.88
CA HIS A 78 -3.92 14.68 -6.61
C HIS A 78 -3.94 13.15 -6.78
N ILE A 79 -2.82 12.46 -6.52
CA ILE A 79 -2.73 10.98 -6.51
C ILE A 79 -2.38 10.43 -5.12
N HIS A 80 -2.39 11.28 -4.09
CA HIS A 80 -2.19 10.89 -2.70
C HIS A 80 -3.50 10.36 -2.13
N ILE A 81 -3.87 9.17 -2.58
CA ILE A 81 -5.10 8.49 -2.17
C ILE A 81 -4.71 7.20 -1.46
N CYS A 82 -5.24 6.95 -0.28
CA CYS A 82 -5.04 5.70 0.45
C CYS A 82 -5.52 4.53 -0.40
N SER A 83 -4.62 3.59 -0.67
CA SER A 83 -4.88 2.41 -1.50
C SER A 83 -5.93 1.46 -0.89
N GLY A 84 -6.15 1.59 0.42
CA GLY A 84 -7.08 0.78 1.20
C GLY A 84 -8.49 1.33 1.32
N CYS A 85 -8.62 2.62 1.64
CA CYS A 85 -9.92 3.25 1.94
C CYS A 85 -10.31 4.38 0.99
N GLY A 86 -9.40 4.84 0.11
CA GLY A 86 -9.65 5.94 -0.81
C GLY A 86 -9.53 7.34 -0.20
N SER A 87 -9.12 7.48 1.06
CA SER A 87 -8.93 8.80 1.69
C SER A 87 -7.66 9.50 1.21
N ALA A 88 -7.71 10.82 1.01
CA ALA A 88 -6.52 11.61 0.70
C ALA A 88 -5.74 12.09 1.94
N SER A 89 -6.25 11.83 3.15
CA SER A 89 -5.66 12.32 4.40
C SER A 89 -4.45 11.52 4.89
N HIS A 90 -4.31 10.27 4.42
CA HIS A 90 -3.26 9.35 4.85
C HIS A 90 -2.90 8.36 3.75
N GLY A 91 -1.74 7.71 3.88
CA GLY A 91 -1.35 6.54 3.09
C GLY A 91 -1.80 5.22 3.73
N ALA A 92 -1.68 4.12 2.98
CA ALA A 92 -1.99 2.76 3.42
C ALA A 92 -1.41 2.41 4.80
N HIS A 93 -0.16 2.80 5.05
CA HIS A 93 0.51 2.52 6.33
C HIS A 93 -0.23 3.09 7.55
N CYS A 94 -0.81 4.29 7.42
CA CYS A 94 -1.57 4.95 8.48
C CYS A 94 -3.09 4.74 8.33
N CYS A 95 -3.51 3.81 7.48
CA CYS A 95 -4.92 3.53 7.28
C CYS A 95 -5.51 2.86 8.53
N PRO A 96 -6.64 3.35 9.07
CA PRO A 96 -7.34 2.68 10.19
C PRO A 96 -7.80 1.25 9.86
N ARG A 97 -7.82 0.90 8.56
CA ARG A 97 -8.14 -0.44 8.09
C ARG A 97 -6.91 -1.33 7.94
N THR A 98 -5.75 -0.91 8.39
CA THR A 98 -4.54 -1.73 8.46
C THR A 98 -4.53 -2.49 9.78
N GLN A 99 -4.13 -3.77 9.74
CA GLN A 99 -3.82 -4.55 10.93
C GLN A 99 -2.53 -5.30 10.76
#